data_AF-A0A5E4KQT9-F1
#
_entry.id   AF-A0A5E4KQT9-F1
#
_cell.length_a   1.000
_cell.length_b   1.000
_cell.length_c   1.000
_cell.angle_alpha   90.00
_cell.angle_beta   90.00
_cell.angle_gamma   90.00
#
_symmetry.space_group_name_H-M   'P 1'
#
loop_
_entity.id
_entity.type
_entity.pdbx_description
1 polymer ?
#
loop_
_entity_poly.entity_id
_entity_poly.type
_entity_poly.pdbx_seq_one_letter_code
_entity_poly.pdbx_strand_id
1 'polypeptide(L)'
;MMGYTSKPIVYMFTADLQPPGFQVLEMFFGKYLILGIIILVFGLYSLYLKNNGFGLLFISAVGISMFLGMTRFHFMDIFSIFGYVSIGIGFIAVIDLAAKLSSRKRFAIQALSVVTAIILFASIAGPSIDSIKFSRLPTDYPGIGNADMMRGYSYIRNNTAPDALIINWWDYGNDIAYRAQRRTVIDQMYIEDSDVTNVSKIIMGTNRTEGLQIARNYKSKHNNSEVYLLIGKYDGLIASVIEYCSGEGKEVFYNFNQTDHIEAMTPASSETSYYKLWTNQTMEGYDIVYANKEMKLFRLNI
;
A
#
# COMPACT_ATOMS: atom_id res chain seq x y z
N MET A 1 4.26 -1.60 25.26
CA MET A 1 3.89 -1.41 23.83
C MET A 1 4.89 -0.44 23.23
N MET A 2 5.66 -0.82 22.21
CA MET A 2 6.45 0.17 21.45
C MET A 2 5.45 1.05 20.70
N GLY A 3 5.05 2.16 21.31
CA GLY A 3 4.24 3.18 20.64
C GLY A 3 5.04 3.72 19.47
N TYR A 4 4.41 3.82 18.30
CA TYR A 4 5.07 4.42 17.16
C TYR A 4 5.37 5.89 17.42
N THR A 5 6.42 6.39 16.77
CA THR A 5 6.65 7.81 16.62
C THR A 5 5.47 8.41 15.87
N SER A 6 4.91 9.52 16.34
CA SER A 6 3.86 10.29 15.64
C SER A 6 4.35 10.95 14.34
N LYS A 7 5.48 10.47 13.82
CA LYS A 7 6.29 11.03 12.75
C LYS A 7 7.05 9.92 12.01
N PRO A 8 7.18 10.02 10.68
CA PRO A 8 6.47 10.93 9.81
C PRO A 8 4.94 10.74 9.87
N ILE A 9 4.17 11.83 9.73
CA ILE A 9 2.70 11.85 9.89
C ILE A 9 2.01 10.83 8.97
N VAL A 10 2.56 10.62 7.76
CA VAL A 10 2.05 9.64 6.80
C VAL A 10 2.07 8.20 7.32
N TYR A 11 2.99 7.84 8.22
CA TYR A 11 3.08 6.48 8.79
C TYR A 11 1.88 6.11 9.66
N MET A 12 1.12 7.09 10.14
CA MET A 12 -0.14 6.84 10.82
C MET A 12 -1.21 6.25 9.89
N PHE A 13 -1.06 6.48 8.58
CA PHE A 13 -2.04 6.10 7.56
C PHE A 13 -1.50 5.06 6.58
N THR A 14 -0.21 4.73 6.62
CA THR A 14 0.36 3.68 5.78
C THR A 14 -0.21 2.33 6.20
N ALA A 15 -0.93 1.69 5.27
CA ALA A 15 -1.72 0.49 5.55
C ALA A 15 -0.87 -0.69 6.03
N ASP A 16 0.37 -0.82 5.55
CA ASP A 16 1.29 -1.88 5.94
C ASP A 16 1.89 -1.68 7.35
N LEU A 17 1.85 -0.47 7.88
CA LEU A 17 2.24 -0.17 9.25
C LEU A 17 1.08 -0.34 10.25
N GLN A 18 -0.09 -0.80 9.81
CA GLN A 18 -1.19 -1.12 10.70
C GLN A 18 -1.19 -2.59 11.11
N PRO A 19 -1.73 -2.93 12.30
CA PRO A 19 -1.99 -4.31 12.66
C PRO A 19 -2.96 -4.97 11.66
N PRO A 20 -2.70 -6.20 11.21
CA PRO A 20 -3.60 -6.92 10.32
C PRO A 20 -4.91 -7.29 11.02
N GLY A 21 -6.03 -7.06 10.35
CA GLY A 21 -7.32 -7.64 10.74
C GLY A 21 -7.38 -9.15 10.47
N PHE A 22 -8.36 -9.84 11.05
CA PHE A 22 -8.53 -11.28 10.84
C PHE A 22 -8.73 -11.65 9.36
N GLN A 23 -9.46 -10.82 8.62
CA GLN A 23 -9.68 -11.02 7.18
C GLN A 23 -8.37 -11.00 6.39
N VAL A 24 -7.41 -10.17 6.80
CA VAL A 24 -6.07 -10.10 6.20
C VAL A 24 -5.29 -11.38 6.49
N LEU A 25 -5.42 -11.94 7.71
CA LEU A 25 -4.81 -13.23 8.03
C LEU A 25 -5.40 -14.38 7.20
N GLU A 26 -6.71 -14.39 6.98
CA GLU A 26 -7.34 -15.38 6.11
C GLU A 26 -6.90 -15.25 4.65
N MET A 27 -6.62 -14.02 4.18
CA MET A 27 -6.08 -13.79 2.84
C MET A 27 -4.68 -14.43 2.67
N PHE A 28 -3.82 -14.35 3.69
CA PHE A 28 -2.46 -14.91 3.64
C PHE A 28 -2.41 -16.42 3.93
N PHE A 29 -3.16 -16.88 4.91
CA PHE A 29 -3.07 -18.26 5.40
C PHE A 29 -4.22 -19.15 4.92
N GLY A 30 -5.14 -18.60 4.12
CA GLY A 30 -6.29 -19.29 3.58
C GLY A 30 -7.42 -19.50 4.60
N LYS A 31 -8.58 -19.91 4.09
CA LYS A 31 -9.81 -20.19 4.87
C LYS A 31 -9.68 -21.29 5.93
N TYR A 32 -8.57 -22.04 5.92
CA TYR A 32 -8.28 -23.10 6.88
C TYR A 32 -7.19 -22.70 7.88
N LEU A 33 -7.01 -21.40 8.12
CA LEU A 33 -6.03 -20.82 9.05
C LEU A 33 -5.95 -21.57 10.38
N ILE A 34 -7.08 -21.87 11.03
CA ILE A 34 -7.10 -22.59 12.32
C ILE A 34 -6.46 -23.97 12.24
N LEU A 35 -6.74 -24.73 11.17
CA LEU A 35 -6.10 -26.02 10.96
C LEU A 35 -4.58 -25.87 10.74
N GLY A 36 -4.18 -24.84 9.99
CA GLY A 36 -2.77 -24.47 9.83
C GLY A 36 -2.08 -24.19 11.17
N ILE A 37 -2.72 -23.42 12.06
CA ILE A 37 -2.19 -23.13 13.40
C ILE A 37 -2.01 -24.41 14.22
N ILE A 38 -2.98 -25.31 14.20
CA ILE A 38 -2.90 -26.59 14.94
C ILE A 38 -1.70 -27.41 14.45
N ILE A 39 -1.55 -27.56 13.13
CA ILE A 39 -0.45 -28.31 12.52
C ILE A 39 0.90 -27.65 12.81
N LEU A 40 0.96 -26.32 12.76
CA LEU A 40 2.15 -25.54 13.10
C LEU A 40 2.59 -25.80 14.54
N VAL A 41 1.69 -25.64 15.51
CA VAL A 41 2.01 -25.84 16.94
C VAL A 41 2.45 -27.27 17.21
N PHE A 42 1.74 -28.23 16.61
CA PHE A 42 2.09 -29.64 16.69
C PHE A 42 3.48 -29.93 16.09
N GLY A 43 3.80 -29.34 14.94
CA GLY A 43 5.09 -29.46 14.28
C GLY A 43 6.24 -28.89 15.10
N LEU A 44 6.07 -27.69 15.65
CA LEU A 44 7.08 -27.06 16.51
C LEU A 44 7.33 -27.87 17.78
N TYR A 45 6.26 -28.34 18.43
CA TYR A 45 6.37 -29.18 19.62
C TYR A 45 7.07 -30.51 19.32
N SER A 46 6.69 -31.18 18.23
CA SER A 46 7.30 -32.44 17.80
C SER A 46 8.78 -32.26 17.44
N LEU A 47 9.13 -31.14 16.79
CA LEU A 47 10.52 -30.80 16.48
C LEU A 47 11.32 -30.58 17.76
N TYR A 48 10.79 -29.84 18.73
CA TYR A 48 11.44 -29.62 20.03
C TYR A 48 11.73 -30.94 20.76
N LEU A 49 10.78 -31.87 20.77
CA LEU A 49 10.99 -33.19 21.38
C LEU A 49 12.07 -34.02 20.66
N LYS A 50 12.18 -33.89 19.33
CA LYS A 50 13.15 -34.64 18.51
C LYS A 50 14.54 -34.00 18.53
N ASN A 51 14.61 -32.67 18.55
CA ASN A 51 15.82 -31.87 18.57
C ASN A 51 15.54 -30.53 19.26
N ASN A 52 15.90 -30.42 20.54
CA ASN A 52 15.59 -29.26 21.37
C ASN A 52 16.17 -27.95 20.81
N GLY A 53 17.40 -27.97 20.30
CA GLY A 53 18.07 -26.78 19.75
C GLY A 53 17.35 -26.23 18.52
N PHE A 54 17.08 -27.09 17.53
CA PHE A 54 16.33 -26.69 16.34
C PHE A 54 14.87 -26.34 16.65
N GLY A 55 14.23 -27.07 17.57
CA GLY A 55 12.87 -26.76 17.99
C GLY A 55 12.76 -25.38 18.65
N LEU A 56 13.68 -25.06 19.57
CA LEU A 56 13.73 -23.73 20.19
C LEU A 56 13.99 -22.64 19.16
N LEU A 57 14.91 -22.85 18.21
CA LEU A 57 15.18 -21.90 17.14
C LEU A 57 13.91 -21.56 16.34
N PHE A 58 13.16 -22.58 15.89
CA PHE A 58 11.95 -22.36 15.11
C PHE A 58 10.81 -21.77 15.95
N ILE A 59 10.65 -22.19 17.21
CA ILE A 59 9.68 -21.58 18.14
C ILE A 59 10.00 -20.09 18.32
N SER A 60 11.26 -19.72 18.52
CA SER A 60 11.69 -18.33 18.63
C SER A 60 11.47 -17.56 17.33
N ALA A 61 11.85 -18.13 16.18
CA ALA A 61 11.67 -17.49 14.88
C ALA A 61 10.19 -17.23 14.57
N VAL A 62 9.32 -18.22 14.77
CA VAL A 62 7.86 -18.06 14.62
C VAL A 62 7.33 -17.06 15.63
N GLY A 63 7.71 -17.14 16.90
CA GLY A 63 7.22 -16.23 17.94
C GLY A 63 7.57 -14.77 17.69
N ILE A 64 8.83 -14.48 17.34
CA ILE A 64 9.31 -13.12 17.04
C ILE A 64 8.66 -12.59 15.77
N SER A 65 8.68 -13.38 14.68
CA SER A 65 8.10 -12.93 13.41
C SER A 65 6.58 -12.76 13.50
N MET A 66 5.88 -13.66 14.21
CA MET A 66 4.44 -13.52 14.49
C MET A 66 4.16 -12.25 15.28
N PHE A 67 4.92 -11.97 16.33
CA PHE A 67 4.75 -10.75 17.11
C PHE A 67 4.91 -9.51 16.21
N LEU A 68 5.96 -9.46 15.38
CA LEU A 68 6.18 -8.37 14.44
C LEU A 68 5.05 -8.27 13.42
N GLY A 69 4.68 -9.35 12.73
CA GLY A 69 3.64 -9.39 11.71
C GLY A 69 2.24 -9.05 12.24
N MET A 70 1.93 -9.44 13.48
CA MET A 70 0.67 -9.10 14.15
C MET A 70 0.64 -7.67 14.66
N THR A 71 1.81 -7.05 14.89
CA THR A 71 1.87 -5.62 15.15
C THR A 71 1.81 -4.81 13.87
N ARG A 72 2.47 -5.25 12.80
CA ARG A 72 2.64 -4.52 11.54
C ARG A 72 2.54 -5.46 10.37
N PHE A 73 1.56 -5.23 9.51
CA PHE A 73 1.34 -6.03 8.32
C PHE A 73 2.57 -6.11 7.40
N HIS A 74 3.42 -5.09 7.38
CA HIS A 74 4.68 -5.05 6.64
C HIS A 74 5.58 -6.27 6.93
N PHE A 75 5.55 -6.80 8.15
CA PHE A 75 6.35 -7.97 8.55
C PHE A 75 5.63 -9.31 8.33
N MET A 76 4.43 -9.30 7.71
CA MET A 76 3.64 -10.52 7.46
C MET A 76 4.38 -11.50 6.55
N ASP A 77 5.16 -11.02 5.59
CA ASP A 77 5.94 -11.87 4.68
C ASP A 77 7.00 -12.69 5.44
N ILE A 78 7.65 -12.08 6.44
CA ILE A 78 8.64 -12.78 7.27
C ILE A 78 7.93 -13.84 8.12
N PHE A 79 6.79 -13.49 8.74
CA PHE A 79 6.02 -14.44 9.53
C PHE A 79 5.50 -15.61 8.68
N SER A 80 5.01 -15.33 7.47
CA SER A 80 4.43 -16.36 6.61
C SER A 80 5.47 -17.42 6.24
N ILE A 81 6.71 -17.03 5.94
CA ILE A 81 7.82 -17.97 5.66
C ILE A 81 8.01 -18.96 6.82
N PHE A 82 8.20 -18.46 8.04
CA PHE A 82 8.40 -19.32 9.21
C PHE A 82 7.15 -20.14 9.54
N GLY A 83 5.96 -19.57 9.36
CA GLY A 83 4.69 -20.24 9.54
C GLY A 83 4.53 -21.44 8.59
N TYR A 84 4.73 -21.25 7.29
CA TYR A 84 4.58 -22.32 6.30
C TYR A 84 5.61 -23.44 6.46
N VAL A 85 6.87 -23.10 6.77
CA VAL A 85 7.90 -24.12 7.06
C VAL A 85 7.50 -24.96 8.28
N SER A 86 6.99 -24.31 9.33
CA SER A 86 6.55 -25.00 10.55
C SER A 86 5.32 -25.87 10.32
N ILE A 87 4.39 -25.46 9.44
CA ILE A 87 3.27 -26.31 8.99
C ILE A 87 3.79 -27.55 8.26
N GLY A 88 4.78 -27.39 7.38
CA GLY A 88 5.44 -28.52 6.69
C GLY A 88 6.08 -29.51 7.66
N ILE A 89 6.79 -29.00 8.67
CA ILE A 89 7.35 -29.81 9.77
C ILE A 89 6.24 -30.56 10.53
N GLY A 90 5.08 -29.92 10.74
CA GLY A 90 3.90 -30.56 11.35
C GLY A 90 3.40 -31.77 10.56
N PHE A 91 3.28 -31.65 9.23
CA PHE A 91 2.91 -32.79 8.39
C PHE A 91 3.93 -33.92 8.43
N ILE A 92 5.23 -33.60 8.43
CA ILE A 92 6.30 -34.60 8.58
C ILE A 92 6.17 -35.32 9.91
N ALA A 93 5.90 -34.60 11.00
CA ALA A 93 5.71 -35.19 12.32
C ALA A 93 4.50 -36.15 12.36
N VAL A 94 3.39 -35.81 11.69
CA VAL A 94 2.23 -36.71 11.57
C VAL A 94 2.60 -37.98 10.81
N ILE A 95 3.35 -37.87 9.71
CA ILE A 95 3.81 -39.00 8.90
C ILE A 95 4.77 -39.90 9.70
N ASP A 96 5.71 -39.32 10.45
CA ASP A 96 6.65 -40.03 11.32
C ASP A 96 5.92 -40.81 12.42
N LEU A 97 4.88 -40.23 13.03
CA LEU A 97 4.05 -40.94 14.01
C LEU A 97 3.25 -42.09 13.39
N ALA A 98 2.70 -41.88 12.19
CA ALA A 98 1.93 -42.89 11.47
C ALA A 98 2.81 -44.11 11.08
N ALA A 99 4.12 -43.92 10.91
CA ALA A 99 5.05 -44.99 10.58
C ALA A 99 5.11 -46.11 11.65
N LYS A 100 4.71 -45.81 12.89
CA LYS A 100 4.66 -46.78 14.01
C LYS A 100 3.39 -47.64 14.02
N LEU A 101 2.44 -47.37 13.12
CA LEU A 101 1.15 -48.07 13.06
C LEU A 101 1.17 -49.25 12.09
N SER A 102 0.12 -50.07 12.14
CA SER A 102 -0.07 -51.15 11.16
C SER A 102 -0.16 -50.61 9.73
N SER A 103 0.27 -51.42 8.75
CA SER A 103 0.39 -51.00 7.34
C SER A 103 -0.85 -50.28 6.78
N ARG A 104 -2.05 -50.84 7.04
CA ARG A 104 -3.32 -50.23 6.61
C ARG A 104 -3.58 -48.86 7.25
N LYS A 105 -3.34 -48.71 8.56
CA LYS A 105 -3.53 -47.44 9.28
C LYS A 105 -2.48 -46.41 8.89
N ARG A 106 -1.22 -46.84 8.73
CA ARG A 106 -0.12 -46.01 8.23
C ARG A 106 -0.48 -45.42 6.87
N PHE A 107 -0.87 -46.26 5.90
CA PHE A 107 -1.24 -45.80 4.57
C PHE A 107 -2.38 -44.79 4.62
N ALA A 108 -3.45 -45.07 5.38
CA ALA A 108 -4.59 -44.18 5.49
C ALA A 108 -4.22 -42.78 6.05
N ILE A 109 -3.42 -42.73 7.14
CA ILE A 109 -3.00 -41.46 7.74
C ILE A 109 -2.04 -40.71 6.82
N GLN A 110 -1.10 -41.40 6.16
CA GLN A 110 -0.18 -40.76 5.22
C GLN A 110 -0.93 -40.16 4.03
N ALA A 111 -1.86 -40.91 3.43
CA ALA A 111 -2.72 -40.42 2.35
C ALA A 111 -3.55 -39.21 2.79
N LEU A 112 -4.21 -39.30 3.96
CA LEU A 112 -5.00 -38.19 4.51
C LEU A 112 -4.12 -36.95 4.76
N SER A 113 -2.94 -37.13 5.33
CA SER A 113 -1.99 -36.03 5.60
C SER A 113 -1.57 -35.33 4.32
N VAL A 114 -1.28 -36.09 3.26
CA VAL A 114 -0.94 -35.52 1.95
C VAL A 114 -2.13 -34.77 1.35
N VAL A 115 -3.34 -35.33 1.40
CA VAL A 115 -4.55 -34.65 0.90
C VAL A 115 -4.81 -33.36 1.67
N THR A 116 -4.71 -33.38 3.01
CA THR A 116 -4.88 -32.19 3.83
C THR A 116 -3.81 -31.14 3.53
N ALA A 117 -2.55 -31.55 3.33
CA ALA A 117 -1.47 -30.64 2.94
C ALA A 117 -1.76 -29.97 1.58
N ILE A 118 -2.24 -30.73 0.59
CA ILE A 118 -2.64 -30.20 -0.72
C ILE A 118 -3.79 -29.19 -0.57
N ILE A 119 -4.82 -29.51 0.22
CA ILE A 119 -5.97 -28.60 0.44
C ILE A 119 -5.52 -27.30 1.13
N LEU A 120 -4.67 -27.39 2.16
CA LEU A 120 -4.12 -26.22 2.84
C LEU A 120 -3.28 -25.38 1.89
N PHE A 121 -2.36 -26.01 1.17
CA PHE A 121 -1.49 -25.31 0.22
C PHE A 121 -2.32 -24.66 -0.90
N ALA A 122 -3.32 -25.35 -1.45
CA ALA A 122 -4.22 -24.77 -2.45
C ALA A 122 -5.04 -23.60 -1.88
N SER A 123 -5.44 -23.65 -0.61
CA SER A 123 -6.16 -22.55 0.04
C SER A 123 -5.31 -21.30 0.28
N ILE A 124 -4.00 -21.49 0.50
CA ILE A 124 -3.00 -20.41 0.65
C ILE A 124 -2.60 -19.87 -0.73
N ALA A 125 -2.33 -20.76 -1.68
CA ALA A 125 -1.87 -20.40 -3.02
C ALA A 125 -2.99 -19.85 -3.91
N GLY A 126 -4.26 -20.23 -3.69
CA GLY A 126 -5.40 -19.80 -4.51
C GLY A 126 -5.52 -18.29 -4.66
N PRO A 127 -5.62 -17.52 -3.56
CA PRO A 127 -5.63 -16.06 -3.60
C PRO A 127 -4.40 -15.46 -4.31
N SER A 128 -3.22 -16.06 -4.11
CA SER A 128 -1.98 -15.63 -4.74
C SER A 128 -1.96 -15.91 -6.26
N ILE A 129 -2.50 -17.04 -6.71
CA ILE A 129 -2.62 -17.39 -8.13
C ILE A 129 -3.64 -16.48 -8.83
N ASP A 130 -4.73 -16.15 -8.15
CA ASP A 130 -5.67 -15.15 -8.67
C ASP A 130 -5.02 -13.77 -8.74
N SER A 131 -4.17 -13.39 -7.77
CA SER A 131 -3.34 -12.17 -7.81
C SER A 131 -2.39 -12.11 -9.02
N ILE A 132 -1.88 -13.25 -9.52
CA ILE A 132 -1.06 -13.28 -10.74
C ILE A 132 -1.89 -12.85 -11.96
N LYS A 133 -3.19 -13.16 -12.01
CA LYS A 133 -4.08 -12.62 -13.06
C LYS A 133 -4.20 -11.10 -12.93
N PHE A 134 -4.19 -10.56 -11.71
CA PHE A 134 -4.12 -9.12 -11.43
C PHE A 134 -2.73 -8.50 -11.64
N SER A 135 -1.66 -9.27 -11.90
CA SER A 135 -0.34 -8.73 -12.27
C SER A 135 -0.13 -8.62 -13.79
N ARG A 136 -0.95 -9.34 -14.56
CA ARG A 136 -1.03 -9.25 -16.04
C ARG A 136 -2.11 -8.26 -16.45
N LEU A 137 -2.14 -7.09 -15.82
CA LEU A 137 -3.21 -6.13 -16.06
C LEU A 137 -3.21 -5.73 -17.54
N PRO A 138 -4.38 -5.77 -18.20
CA PRO A 138 -4.60 -5.00 -19.41
C PRO A 138 -4.19 -3.53 -19.15
N THR A 139 -3.77 -2.83 -20.19
CA THR A 139 -3.41 -1.40 -20.19
C THR A 139 -4.43 -0.49 -19.49
N ASP A 140 -5.66 -0.97 -19.30
CA ASP A 140 -6.81 -0.20 -18.85
C ASP A 140 -7.17 -0.42 -17.36
N TYR A 141 -6.43 -1.24 -16.61
CA TYR A 141 -6.72 -1.41 -15.17
C TYR A 141 -6.45 -0.10 -14.40
N PRO A 142 -7.35 0.33 -13.51
CA PRO A 142 -7.19 1.57 -12.76
C PRO A 142 -6.05 1.41 -11.74
N GLY A 143 -5.07 2.33 -11.74
CA GLY A 143 -3.98 2.32 -10.75
C GLY A 143 -2.73 3.10 -11.15
N ILE A 144 -1.85 3.33 -10.17
CA ILE A 144 -0.50 3.89 -10.37
C ILE A 144 0.29 2.89 -11.21
N GLY A 145 0.53 3.22 -12.48
CA GLY A 145 1.16 2.30 -13.43
C GLY A 145 0.37 2.03 -14.71
N ASN A 146 -0.90 2.43 -14.77
CA ASN A 146 -1.73 2.15 -15.95
C ASN A 146 -1.38 3.01 -17.18
N ALA A 147 -1.95 2.70 -18.34
CA ALA A 147 -1.56 3.36 -19.59
C ALA A 147 -1.87 4.86 -19.62
N ASP A 148 -2.90 5.33 -18.92
CA ASP A 148 -3.20 6.76 -18.76
C ASP A 148 -2.15 7.44 -17.88
N MET A 149 -1.76 6.83 -16.75
CA MET A 149 -0.66 7.32 -15.92
C MET A 149 0.66 7.40 -16.70
N MET A 150 0.99 6.35 -17.47
CA MET A 150 2.21 6.32 -18.30
C MET A 150 2.21 7.40 -19.39
N ARG A 151 1.05 7.66 -20.02
CA ARG A 151 0.89 8.77 -20.97
C ARG A 151 1.10 10.12 -20.30
N GLY A 152 0.59 10.30 -19.08
CA GLY A 152 0.80 11.50 -18.29
C GLY A 152 2.27 11.75 -17.95
N TYR A 153 2.99 10.74 -17.44
CA TYR A 153 4.43 10.88 -17.16
C TYR A 153 5.25 11.16 -18.44
N SER A 154 4.88 10.52 -19.55
CA SER A 154 5.51 10.79 -20.85
C SER A 154 5.24 12.22 -21.32
N TYR A 155 4.03 12.74 -21.13
CA TYR A 155 3.69 14.13 -21.43
C TYR A 155 4.55 15.08 -20.59
N ILE A 156 4.63 14.88 -19.28
CA ILE A 156 5.45 15.72 -18.37
C ILE A 156 6.90 15.75 -18.86
N ARG A 157 7.48 14.59 -19.17
CA ARG A 157 8.87 14.47 -19.64
C ARG A 157 9.14 15.30 -20.89
N ASN A 158 8.21 15.29 -21.83
CA ASN A 158 8.40 15.83 -23.18
C ASN A 158 7.92 17.29 -23.32
N ASN A 159 7.10 17.80 -22.39
CA ASN A 159 6.41 19.09 -22.55
C ASN A 159 6.63 20.08 -21.40
N THR A 160 7.42 19.73 -20.38
CA THR A 160 7.80 20.65 -19.29
C THR A 160 9.30 20.92 -19.32
N ALA A 161 9.77 22.03 -18.75
CA ALA A 161 11.20 22.29 -18.64
C ALA A 161 11.94 21.15 -17.90
N PRO A 162 13.19 20.78 -18.27
CA PRO A 162 13.94 19.71 -17.60
C PRO A 162 14.15 19.93 -16.10
N ASP A 163 14.17 21.19 -15.66
CA ASP A 163 14.29 21.61 -14.28
C ASP A 163 12.93 21.94 -13.65
N ALA A 164 11.80 21.57 -14.26
CA ALA A 164 10.48 21.80 -13.67
C ALA A 164 10.29 21.01 -12.37
N LEU A 165 9.64 21.63 -11.40
CA LEU A 165 9.22 21.00 -10.15
C LEU A 165 7.77 20.52 -10.26
N ILE A 166 7.52 19.26 -9.90
CA ILE A 166 6.17 18.71 -9.82
C ILE A 166 5.79 18.56 -8.35
N ILE A 167 4.72 19.23 -7.94
CA ILE A 167 4.07 19.08 -6.64
C ILE A 167 3.01 17.99 -6.80
N ASN A 168 3.06 16.97 -5.95
CA ASN A 168 2.23 15.77 -6.05
C ASN A 168 2.10 15.10 -4.68
N TRP A 169 1.08 14.26 -4.49
CA TRP A 169 1.05 13.35 -3.34
C TRP A 169 2.17 12.30 -3.41
N TRP A 170 2.69 11.86 -2.26
CA TRP A 170 3.92 11.06 -2.18
C TRP A 170 3.87 9.73 -2.96
N ASP A 171 2.67 9.16 -3.13
CA ASP A 171 2.45 7.91 -3.89
C ASP A 171 2.95 7.99 -5.34
N TYR A 172 2.93 9.16 -5.97
CA TYR A 172 3.38 9.34 -7.36
C TYR A 172 4.86 9.73 -7.50
N GLY A 173 5.53 10.09 -6.39
CA GLY A 173 6.80 10.81 -6.43
C GLY A 173 7.91 10.04 -7.14
N ASN A 174 8.06 8.75 -6.81
CA ASN A 174 9.05 7.86 -7.41
C ASN A 174 8.85 7.68 -8.92
N ASP A 175 7.59 7.52 -9.36
CA ASP A 175 7.28 7.35 -10.79
C ASP A 175 7.50 8.65 -11.57
N ILE A 176 7.20 9.81 -11.00
CA ILE A 176 7.51 11.11 -11.61
C ILE A 176 9.04 11.27 -11.74
N ALA A 177 9.79 10.98 -10.68
CA ALA A 177 11.25 11.04 -10.70
C ALA A 177 11.85 10.09 -11.74
N TYR A 178 11.40 8.83 -11.77
CA TYR A 178 11.95 7.80 -12.64
C TYR A 178 11.51 7.95 -14.10
N ARG A 179 10.20 8.13 -14.35
CA ARG A 179 9.60 8.09 -15.70
C ARG A 179 9.52 9.46 -16.34
N ALA A 180 9.05 10.45 -15.59
CA ALA A 180 8.93 11.82 -16.09
C ALA A 180 10.26 12.58 -16.05
N GLN A 181 11.25 12.07 -15.29
CA GLN A 181 12.55 12.71 -15.08
C GLN A 181 12.40 14.15 -14.57
N ARG A 182 11.54 14.34 -13.57
CA ARG A 182 11.33 15.64 -12.90
C ARG A 182 11.50 15.50 -11.40
N ARG A 183 11.90 16.60 -10.77
CA ARG A 183 11.98 16.71 -9.32
C ARG A 183 10.58 16.76 -8.73
N THR A 184 10.40 16.10 -7.59
CA THR A 184 9.21 16.20 -6.74
C THR A 184 9.55 16.82 -5.40
N VAL A 185 8.52 17.30 -4.68
CA VAL A 185 8.69 17.82 -3.31
C VAL A 185 8.72 16.70 -2.29
N ILE A 186 7.83 15.72 -2.44
CA ILE A 186 7.73 14.52 -1.61
C ILE A 186 7.63 13.27 -2.50
N ASP A 187 8.14 12.15 -2.00
CA ASP A 187 8.06 10.83 -2.63
C ASP A 187 8.07 9.73 -1.56
N GLN A 188 8.08 8.44 -1.93
CA GLN A 188 8.04 7.35 -0.95
C GLN A 188 9.32 7.20 -0.12
N MET A 189 10.41 7.86 -0.52
CA MET A 189 11.70 7.86 0.16
C MET A 189 11.99 9.18 0.91
N TYR A 190 11.24 10.26 0.61
CA TYR A 190 11.33 11.57 1.24
C TYR A 190 9.93 12.09 1.62
N ILE A 191 9.60 11.99 2.92
CA ILE A 191 8.29 12.25 3.51
C ILE A 191 8.38 13.12 4.77
N GLU A 192 9.25 14.13 4.77
CA GLU A 192 9.40 15.05 5.90
C GLU A 192 8.08 15.77 6.22
N ASP A 193 7.67 15.78 7.50
CA ASP A 193 6.35 16.27 7.95
C ASP A 193 6.02 17.66 7.42
N SER A 194 6.99 18.58 7.46
CA SER A 194 6.78 19.96 7.00
C SER A 194 6.46 20.02 5.50
N ASP A 195 7.13 19.18 4.71
CA ASP A 195 6.94 19.15 3.28
C ASP A 195 5.62 18.44 2.93
N VAL A 196 5.27 17.36 3.66
CA VAL A 196 3.97 16.68 3.56
C VAL A 196 2.82 17.65 3.88
N THR A 197 2.87 18.38 5.00
CA THR A 197 1.82 19.34 5.37
C THR A 197 1.67 20.44 4.31
N ASN A 198 2.77 20.96 3.81
CA ASN A 198 2.76 21.99 2.77
C ASN A 198 2.14 21.48 1.46
N VAL A 199 2.52 20.29 1.01
CA VAL A 199 1.94 19.66 -0.19
C VAL A 199 0.45 19.38 0.02
N SER A 200 0.07 18.86 1.18
CA SER A 200 -1.33 18.64 1.56
C SER A 200 -2.17 19.92 1.51
N LYS A 201 -1.63 21.06 1.97
CA LYS A 201 -2.30 22.36 1.85
C LYS A 201 -2.47 22.82 0.41
N ILE A 202 -1.54 22.51 -0.48
CA ILE A 202 -1.68 22.80 -1.91
C ILE A 202 -2.77 21.93 -2.56
N ILE A 203 -2.84 20.65 -2.20
CA ILE A 203 -3.77 19.69 -2.81
C ILE A 203 -5.18 19.84 -2.22
N MET A 204 -5.32 19.74 -0.90
CA MET A 204 -6.62 19.69 -0.21
C MET A 204 -7.01 20.98 0.50
N GLY A 205 -6.07 21.91 0.69
CA GLY A 205 -6.34 23.16 1.39
C GLY A 205 -7.40 24.01 0.69
N THR A 206 -8.05 24.85 1.47
CA THR A 206 -9.12 25.75 0.98
C THR A 206 -8.63 27.16 0.68
N ASN A 207 -7.49 27.55 1.25
CA ASN A 207 -6.84 28.83 1.00
C ASN A 207 -5.89 28.73 -0.20
N ARG A 208 -6.41 29.07 -1.38
CA ARG A 208 -5.65 29.13 -2.63
C ARG A 208 -4.39 30.00 -2.55
N THR A 209 -4.49 31.18 -1.92
CA THR A 209 -3.37 32.12 -1.83
C THR A 209 -2.23 31.54 -1.00
N GLU A 210 -2.56 30.84 0.10
CA GLU A 210 -1.57 30.10 0.89
C GLU A 210 -0.92 28.99 0.07
N GLY A 211 -1.70 28.19 -0.66
CA GLY A 211 -1.16 27.14 -1.54
C GLY A 211 -0.17 27.68 -2.58
N LEU A 212 -0.52 28.78 -3.28
CA LEU A 212 0.39 29.42 -4.24
C LEU A 212 1.63 30.02 -3.57
N GLN A 213 1.51 30.56 -2.35
CA GLN A 213 2.67 31.05 -1.60
C GLN A 213 3.63 29.92 -1.21
N ILE A 214 3.10 28.77 -0.78
CA ILE A 214 3.90 27.57 -0.49
C ILE A 214 4.63 27.12 -1.77
N ALA A 215 3.93 27.07 -2.91
CA ALA A 215 4.53 26.71 -4.18
C ALA A 215 5.65 27.69 -4.61
N ARG A 216 5.49 29.01 -4.39
CA ARG A 216 6.55 30.02 -4.63
C ARG A 216 7.78 29.77 -3.78
N ASN A 217 7.59 29.40 -2.52
CA ASN A 217 8.68 29.09 -1.61
C ASN A 217 9.47 27.87 -2.13
N TYR A 218 8.80 26.83 -2.61
CA TYR A 218 9.48 25.68 -3.23
C TYR A 218 10.20 26.04 -4.53
N LYS A 219 9.56 26.82 -5.42
CA LYS A 219 10.19 27.32 -6.65
C LYS A 219 11.52 28.01 -6.35
N SER A 220 11.52 28.88 -5.34
CA SER A 220 12.69 29.65 -4.91
C SER A 220 13.74 28.76 -4.22
N LYS A 221 13.31 27.87 -3.31
CA LYS A 221 14.17 26.93 -2.58
C LYS A 221 14.98 26.02 -3.52
N HIS A 222 14.38 25.62 -4.63
CA HIS A 222 14.96 24.65 -5.56
C HIS A 222 15.43 25.27 -6.88
N ASN A 223 15.26 26.59 -7.06
CA ASN A 223 15.65 27.35 -8.25
C ASN A 223 15.10 26.75 -9.56
N ASN A 224 13.81 26.40 -9.57
CA ASN A 224 13.15 25.82 -10.73
C ASN A 224 12.54 26.90 -11.64
N SER A 225 12.66 26.72 -12.96
CA SER A 225 12.04 27.59 -13.95
C SER A 225 10.50 27.57 -13.89
N GLU A 226 9.93 26.37 -13.72
CA GLU A 226 8.50 26.09 -13.75
C GLU A 226 8.07 25.23 -12.56
N VAL A 227 6.84 25.44 -12.09
CA VAL A 227 6.22 24.62 -11.05
C VAL A 227 4.86 24.14 -11.55
N TYR A 228 4.60 22.86 -11.35
CA TYR A 228 3.35 22.23 -11.69
C TYR A 228 2.75 21.55 -10.47
N LEU A 229 1.42 21.48 -10.41
CA LEU A 229 0.67 20.63 -9.51
C LEU A 229 0.09 19.46 -10.31
N LEU A 230 0.42 18.23 -9.90
CA LEU A 230 -0.23 17.02 -10.36
C LEU A 230 -1.22 16.56 -9.30
N ILE A 231 -2.48 16.38 -9.70
CA ILE A 231 -3.48 15.69 -8.89
C ILE A 231 -3.95 14.44 -9.63
N GLY A 232 -4.05 13.34 -8.90
CA GLY A 232 -4.57 12.06 -9.39
C GLY A 232 -5.96 11.76 -8.85
N LYS A 233 -6.72 10.93 -9.56
CA LYS A 233 -8.04 10.44 -9.11
C LYS A 233 -7.95 9.80 -7.72
N TYR A 234 -6.86 9.08 -7.48
CA TYR A 234 -6.60 8.38 -6.22
C TYR A 234 -6.42 9.33 -5.04
N ASP A 235 -5.98 10.58 -5.27
CA ASP A 235 -5.90 11.59 -4.21
C ASP A 235 -7.28 11.88 -3.62
N GLY A 236 -8.33 11.80 -4.43
CA GLY A 236 -9.72 11.89 -3.97
C GLY A 236 -10.12 10.71 -3.09
N LEU A 237 -9.68 9.49 -3.42
CA LEU A 237 -10.00 8.28 -2.64
C LEU A 237 -9.31 8.26 -1.26
N ILE A 238 -8.15 8.90 -1.15
CA ILE A 238 -7.41 9.07 0.11
C ILE A 238 -7.49 10.50 0.66
N ALA A 239 -8.49 11.28 0.23
CA ALA A 239 -8.55 12.71 0.54
C ALA A 239 -8.60 13.00 2.04
N SER A 240 -9.20 12.11 2.84
CA SER A 240 -9.20 12.22 4.30
C SER A 240 -7.80 12.19 4.90
N VAL A 241 -6.88 11.42 4.31
CA VAL A 241 -5.47 11.36 4.75
C VAL A 241 -4.72 12.61 4.35
N ILE A 242 -4.89 13.06 3.10
CA ILE A 242 -4.22 14.26 2.59
C ILE A 242 -4.71 15.50 3.35
N GLU A 243 -6.02 15.59 3.60
CA GLU A 243 -6.63 16.63 4.43
C GLU A 243 -6.07 16.59 5.85
N TYR A 244 -6.03 15.43 6.50
CA TYR A 244 -5.53 15.34 7.87
C TYR A 244 -4.11 15.90 7.98
N CYS A 245 -3.28 15.58 6.98
CA CYS A 245 -1.91 16.07 6.90
C CYS A 245 -1.82 17.59 6.65
N SER A 246 -2.84 18.22 6.07
CA SER A 246 -2.90 19.68 5.87
C SER A 246 -3.06 20.44 7.19
N GLY A 247 -3.65 19.80 8.20
CA GLY A 247 -3.93 20.38 9.51
C GLY A 247 -5.16 21.28 9.57
N GLU A 248 -5.99 21.37 8.52
CA GLU A 248 -7.26 22.13 8.53
C GLU A 248 -8.36 21.45 9.37
N GLY A 249 -8.29 20.12 9.58
CA GLY A 249 -9.17 19.36 10.47
C GLY A 249 -10.60 19.16 9.91
N LYS A 250 -10.75 19.20 8.59
CA LYS A 250 -12.01 19.05 7.86
C LYS A 250 -12.25 17.59 7.52
N GLU A 251 -13.47 17.12 7.74
CA GLU A 251 -13.87 15.81 7.24
C GLU A 251 -14.05 15.89 5.72
N VAL A 252 -13.09 15.39 4.95
CA VAL A 252 -13.10 15.38 3.49
C VAL A 252 -13.12 13.95 2.97
N PHE A 253 -14.08 13.66 2.11
CA PHE A 253 -14.21 12.37 1.41
C PHE A 253 -14.84 12.58 0.04
N TYR A 254 -14.44 11.73 -0.91
CA TYR A 254 -15.03 11.64 -2.25
C TYR A 254 -15.37 10.20 -2.56
N ASN A 255 -16.55 9.98 -3.12
CA ASN A 255 -16.91 8.72 -3.74
C ASN A 255 -17.04 8.92 -5.24
N PHE A 256 -16.48 7.99 -6.02
CA PHE A 256 -16.53 8.00 -7.47
C PHE A 256 -17.43 6.87 -7.95
N ASN A 257 -18.29 7.17 -8.92
CA ASN A 257 -19.10 6.15 -9.56
C ASN A 257 -18.27 5.30 -10.54
N GLN A 258 -18.91 4.32 -11.18
CA GLN A 258 -18.28 3.44 -12.18
C GLN A 258 -17.86 4.16 -13.47
N THR A 259 -18.28 5.42 -13.67
CA THR A 259 -17.89 6.27 -14.80
C THR A 259 -16.90 7.36 -14.38
N ASP A 260 -16.27 7.22 -13.22
CA ASP A 260 -15.20 8.08 -12.69
C ASP A 260 -15.62 9.53 -12.38
N HIS A 261 -16.92 9.75 -12.19
CA HIS A 261 -17.48 11.01 -11.70
C HIS A 261 -17.73 10.95 -10.19
N ILE A 262 -17.56 12.08 -9.52
CA ILE A 262 -17.86 12.21 -8.09
C ILE A 262 -19.37 12.06 -7.89
N GLU A 263 -19.81 11.01 -7.19
CA GLU A 263 -21.22 10.73 -6.91
C GLU A 263 -21.66 11.21 -5.53
N ALA A 264 -20.74 11.23 -4.58
CA ALA A 264 -20.98 11.68 -3.22
C ALA A 264 -19.72 12.32 -2.63
N MET A 265 -19.90 13.34 -1.80
CA MET A 265 -18.83 13.99 -1.07
C MET A 265 -19.38 14.68 0.17
N THR A 266 -18.49 14.99 1.11
CA THR A 266 -18.86 15.85 2.26
C THR A 266 -19.06 17.30 1.80
N PRO A 267 -19.75 18.15 2.58
CA PRO A 267 -19.83 19.58 2.28
C PRO A 267 -18.45 20.24 2.19
N ALA A 268 -17.54 19.94 3.12
CA ALA A 268 -16.19 20.50 3.17
C ALA A 268 -15.35 20.11 1.93
N SER A 269 -15.58 18.91 1.37
CA SER A 269 -14.92 18.45 0.15
C SER A 269 -15.08 19.44 -1.02
N SER A 270 -16.22 20.14 -1.11
CA SER A 270 -16.51 21.07 -2.22
C SER A 270 -15.67 22.35 -2.19
N GLU A 271 -15.06 22.66 -1.05
CA GLU A 271 -14.28 23.90 -0.86
C GLU A 271 -12.80 23.71 -1.18
N THR A 272 -12.33 22.46 -1.20
CA THR A 272 -10.92 22.10 -1.38
C THR A 272 -10.39 22.47 -2.76
N SER A 273 -9.08 22.70 -2.84
CA SER A 273 -8.38 22.90 -4.12
C SER A 273 -8.53 21.67 -5.03
N TYR A 274 -8.44 20.46 -4.48
CA TYR A 274 -8.61 19.20 -5.22
C TYR A 274 -9.96 19.15 -5.93
N TYR A 275 -11.08 19.39 -5.24
CA TYR A 275 -12.40 19.33 -5.87
C TYR A 275 -12.54 20.33 -7.01
N LYS A 276 -12.12 21.59 -6.78
CA LYS A 276 -12.20 22.65 -7.79
C LYS A 276 -11.40 22.29 -9.05
N LEU A 277 -10.17 21.83 -8.87
CA LEU A 277 -9.29 21.42 -9.96
C LEU A 277 -9.78 20.13 -10.66
N TRP A 278 -10.22 19.13 -9.90
CA TRP A 278 -10.73 17.87 -10.43
C TRP A 278 -12.05 18.02 -11.19
N THR A 279 -12.88 19.01 -10.83
CA THR A 279 -14.13 19.33 -11.55
C THR A 279 -13.97 20.41 -12.62
N ASN A 280 -12.73 20.78 -12.98
CA ASN A 280 -12.41 21.80 -13.99
C ASN A 280 -12.98 23.19 -13.68
N GLN A 281 -13.19 23.53 -12.39
CA GLN A 281 -13.49 24.89 -12.01
C GLN A 281 -12.26 25.77 -12.26
N THR A 282 -12.50 26.99 -12.74
CA THR A 282 -11.43 27.97 -12.92
C THR A 282 -10.89 28.39 -11.56
N MET A 283 -9.57 28.30 -11.40
CA MET A 283 -8.89 28.70 -10.17
C MET A 283 -7.70 29.57 -10.54
N GLU A 284 -7.73 30.84 -10.11
CA GLU A 284 -6.70 31.81 -10.46
C GLU A 284 -5.31 31.32 -10.03
N GLY A 285 -4.36 31.33 -10.97
CA GLY A 285 -3.00 30.87 -10.74
C GLY A 285 -2.76 29.39 -11.09
N TYR A 286 -3.78 28.67 -11.55
CA TYR A 286 -3.72 27.26 -11.94
C TYR A 286 -4.21 27.07 -13.37
N ASP A 287 -3.29 26.84 -14.30
CA ASP A 287 -3.62 26.60 -15.71
C ASP A 287 -3.51 25.12 -16.03
N ILE A 288 -4.61 24.49 -16.44
CA ILE A 288 -4.58 23.09 -16.87
C ILE A 288 -3.77 22.96 -18.17
N VAL A 289 -2.74 22.11 -18.16
CA VAL A 289 -1.89 21.84 -19.33
C VAL A 289 -2.05 20.42 -19.87
N TYR A 290 -2.49 19.49 -19.01
CA TYR A 290 -2.76 18.11 -19.40
C TYR A 290 -3.84 17.52 -18.50
N ALA A 291 -4.70 16.69 -19.09
CA ALA A 291 -5.70 15.93 -18.36
C ALA A 291 -5.99 14.62 -19.08
N ASN A 292 -6.15 13.56 -18.29
CA ASN A 292 -6.76 12.31 -18.72
C ASN A 292 -7.64 11.78 -17.57
N LYS A 293 -8.09 10.52 -17.67
CA LYS A 293 -9.00 9.93 -16.67
C LYS A 293 -8.36 9.73 -15.28
N GLU A 294 -7.03 9.60 -15.22
CA GLU A 294 -6.30 9.26 -13.98
C GLU A 294 -5.66 10.46 -13.31
N MET A 295 -5.23 11.46 -14.08
CA MET A 295 -4.51 12.61 -13.57
C MET A 295 -4.80 13.90 -14.32
N LYS A 296 -4.53 15.01 -13.65
CA LYS A 296 -4.49 16.35 -14.22
C LYS A 296 -3.23 17.06 -13.78
N LEU A 297 -2.65 17.79 -14.72
CA LEU A 297 -1.46 18.61 -14.52
C LEU A 297 -1.81 20.07 -14.71
N PHE A 298 -1.48 20.87 -13.71
CA PHE A 298 -1.70 22.31 -13.70
C PHE A 298 -0.36 23.03 -13.62
N ARG A 299 -0.12 23.98 -14.52
CA ARG A 299 0.97 24.94 -14.39
C ARG A 299 0.57 25.98 -13.35
N LEU A 300 1.46 26.27 -12.41
CA LEU A 300 1.24 27.30 -11.40
C LEU A 300 1.84 28.62 -11.87
N ASN A 301 1.02 29.68 -11.96
CA ASN A 301 1.45 31.01 -12.41
C ASN A 301 2.07 31.79 -11.25
N ILE A 302 3.33 31.47 -10.94
CA ILE A 302 4.02 31.94 -9.75
C ILE A 302 5.45 32.46 -9.93
#